data_AF-A0A1H6IP33-F1
#
_entry.id   AF-A0A1H6IP33-F1
#
_cell.length_a   1.000
_cell.length_b   1.000
_cell.length_c   1.000
_cell.angle_alpha   90.00
_cell.angle_beta   90.00
_cell.angle_gamma   90.00
#
_symmetry.space_group_name_H-M   'P 1'
#
loop_
_entity.id
_entity.type
_entity.pdbx_description
1 polymer ?
#
loop_
_entity_poly.entity_id
_entity_poly.type
_entity_poly.pdbx_seq_one_letter_code
_entity_poly.pdbx_strand_id
1 'polypeptide(L)'
;MQPIVSEATEHVRTVLHPQIFNHSLRTHLLGLEAARRDAADIDSEALLLAALFHDAGTADIYDGPSRFEVEGADAAAEFLTARGWDAVSVDPIWEAIALHTSPGIAERRGPVPHYLRAGVAIEFGSRQLRAEYAVAIAAAEAQHPRSGLDEVLEGLVVAQALRQPQKAQRPSWAGDLVAARRHNERTLR
;
A
#
# COMPACT_ATOMS: atom_id res chain seq x y z
N MET A 1 -20.81 -3.58 6.67
CA MET A 1 -19.75 -3.52 5.64
C MET A 1 -20.37 -4.01 4.34
N GLN A 2 -20.16 -3.30 3.22
CA GLN A 2 -20.71 -3.73 1.94
C GLN A 2 -20.14 -5.11 1.55
N PRO A 3 -20.88 -5.93 0.77
CA PRO A 3 -20.43 -7.27 0.38
C PRO A 3 -19.03 -7.28 -0.26
N ILE A 4 -18.75 -6.33 -1.15
CA ILE A 4 -17.49 -6.23 -1.89
C ILE A 4 -16.27 -6.05 -0.98
N VAL A 5 -16.39 -5.21 0.05
CA VAL A 5 -15.32 -4.96 1.02
C VAL A 5 -15.06 -6.20 1.87
N SER A 6 -16.12 -6.94 2.24
CA SER A 6 -15.95 -8.19 2.99
C SER A 6 -15.22 -9.25 2.17
N GLU A 7 -15.61 -9.41 0.90
CA GLU A 7 -14.94 -10.34 -0.01
C GLU A 7 -13.48 -9.94 -0.26
N ALA A 8 -13.23 -8.64 -0.50
CA ALA A 8 -11.88 -8.12 -0.69
C ALA A 8 -11.02 -8.36 0.55
N THR A 9 -11.55 -8.07 1.74
CA THR A 9 -10.86 -8.24 3.02
C THR A 9 -10.46 -9.69 3.25
N GLU A 10 -11.39 -10.63 3.03
CA GLU A 10 -11.08 -12.05 3.19
C GLU A 10 -10.06 -12.51 2.15
N HIS A 11 -10.24 -12.11 0.89
CA HIS A 11 -9.29 -12.41 -0.18
C HIS A 11 -7.87 -11.94 0.16
N VAL A 12 -7.69 -10.65 0.45
CA VAL A 12 -6.34 -10.12 0.73
C VAL A 12 -5.76 -10.71 2.01
N ARG A 13 -6.58 -11.02 3.02
CA ARG A 13 -6.14 -11.70 4.25
C ARG A 13 -5.57 -13.08 3.97
N THR A 14 -6.12 -13.80 2.99
CA THR A 14 -5.63 -15.15 2.65
C THR A 14 -4.30 -15.14 1.90
N VAL A 15 -3.99 -14.08 1.15
CA VAL A 15 -2.85 -14.05 0.22
C VAL A 15 -1.69 -13.18 0.72
N LEU A 16 -1.96 -12.16 1.53
CA LEU A 16 -0.94 -11.29 2.08
C LEU A 16 -0.29 -11.90 3.33
N HIS A 17 0.98 -11.56 3.53
CA HIS A 17 1.61 -11.78 4.83
C HIS A 17 0.84 -11.02 5.93
N PRO A 18 0.65 -11.58 7.15
CA PRO A 18 -0.20 -10.96 8.18
C PRO A 18 0.19 -9.51 8.54
N GLN A 19 1.48 -9.18 8.53
CA GLN A 19 1.93 -7.80 8.79
C GLN A 19 1.56 -6.84 7.65
N ILE A 20 1.55 -7.30 6.40
CA ILE A 20 1.12 -6.51 5.24
C ILE A 20 -0.40 -6.29 5.29
N PHE A 21 -1.16 -7.33 5.63
CA PHE A 21 -2.61 -7.18 5.84
C PHE A 21 -2.93 -6.17 6.97
N ASN A 22 -2.23 -6.26 8.11
CA ASN A 22 -2.39 -5.28 9.18
C ASN A 22 -1.98 -3.86 8.73
N HIS A 23 -0.94 -3.74 7.91
CA HIS A 23 -0.53 -2.47 7.32
C HIS A 23 -1.61 -1.90 6.41
N SER A 24 -2.22 -2.68 5.52
CA SER A 24 -3.36 -2.25 4.70
C SER A 24 -4.47 -1.61 5.54
N LEU A 25 -4.83 -2.22 6.67
CA LEU A 25 -5.86 -1.69 7.56
C LEU A 25 -5.41 -0.41 8.28
N ARG A 26 -4.15 -0.34 8.76
CA ARG A 26 -3.61 0.89 9.35
C ARG A 26 -3.53 2.03 8.32
N THR A 27 -3.08 1.75 7.10
CA THR A 27 -3.01 2.71 5.99
C THR A 27 -4.39 3.30 5.71
N HIS A 28 -5.45 2.48 5.67
CA HIS A 28 -6.82 2.96 5.54
C HIS A 28 -7.22 3.90 6.69
N LEU A 29 -7.02 3.48 7.94
CA LEU A 29 -7.39 4.26 9.12
C LEU A 29 -6.66 5.61 9.18
N LEU A 30 -5.36 5.62 8.87
CA LEU A 30 -4.54 6.82 8.85
C LEU A 30 -4.91 7.74 7.68
N GLY A 31 -5.21 7.18 6.51
CA GLY A 31 -5.71 7.92 5.35
C GLY A 31 -7.05 8.60 5.63
N LEU A 32 -7.99 7.90 6.29
CA LEU A 32 -9.26 8.47 6.72
C LEU A 32 -9.07 9.59 7.74
N GLU A 33 -8.15 9.45 8.71
CA GLU A 33 -7.87 10.51 9.66
C GLU A 33 -7.30 11.77 8.97
N ALA A 34 -6.42 11.60 7.99
CA ALA A 34 -5.91 12.72 7.20
C ALA A 34 -7.05 13.41 6.43
N ALA A 35 -7.90 12.64 5.72
CA ALA A 35 -9.06 13.19 5.02
C ALA A 35 -10.02 13.94 5.96
N ARG A 36 -10.24 13.40 7.16
CA ARG A 36 -11.08 14.03 8.19
C ARG A 36 -10.52 15.36 8.66
N ARG A 37 -9.20 15.47 8.85
CA ARG A 37 -8.55 16.73 9.26
C ARG A 37 -8.65 17.81 8.19
N ASP A 38 -8.62 17.40 6.93
CA ASP A 38 -8.75 18.30 5.78
C ASP A 38 -10.21 18.62 5.42
N ALA A 39 -11.17 18.01 6.12
CA ALA A 39 -12.61 18.06 5.78
C ALA A 39 -12.87 17.67 4.31
N ALA A 40 -12.11 16.71 3.80
CA ALA A 40 -12.23 16.25 2.43
C ALA A 40 -13.42 15.30 2.24
N ASP A 41 -14.12 15.47 1.12
CA ASP A 41 -15.10 14.50 0.65
C ASP A 41 -14.36 13.35 -0.04
N ILE A 42 -14.47 12.14 0.53
CA ILE A 42 -13.77 10.96 0.06
C ILE A 42 -14.70 9.74 0.06
N ASP A 43 -14.63 8.99 -1.03
CA ASP A 43 -15.19 7.64 -1.07
C ASP A 43 -14.37 6.71 -0.16
N SER A 44 -14.91 6.45 1.03
CA SER A 44 -14.27 5.60 2.03
C SER A 44 -14.24 4.12 1.65
N GLU A 45 -15.17 3.66 0.81
CA GLU A 45 -15.17 2.30 0.28
C GLU A 45 -14.05 2.13 -0.74
N ALA A 46 -13.89 3.07 -1.67
CA ALA A 46 -12.78 3.09 -2.62
C ALA A 46 -11.42 3.19 -1.91
N LEU A 47 -11.29 4.04 -0.87
CA LEU A 47 -10.07 4.12 -0.08
C LEU A 47 -9.75 2.80 0.63
N LEU A 48 -10.74 2.11 1.19
CA LEU A 48 -10.54 0.82 1.85
C LEU A 48 -10.11 -0.25 0.84
N LEU A 49 -10.78 -0.35 -0.30
CA LEU A 49 -10.41 -1.27 -1.37
C LEU A 49 -8.98 -1.01 -1.85
N ALA A 50 -8.62 0.26 -2.09
CA ALA A 50 -7.27 0.63 -2.48
C ALA A 50 -6.24 0.23 -1.40
N ALA A 51 -6.52 0.49 -0.13
CA ALA A 51 -5.63 0.14 0.97
C ALA A 51 -5.46 -1.37 1.14
N LEU A 52 -6.53 -2.17 0.98
CA LEU A 52 -6.47 -3.64 1.04
C LEU A 52 -5.53 -4.23 -0.03
N PHE A 53 -5.49 -3.63 -1.22
CA PHE A 53 -4.71 -4.14 -2.34
C PHE A 53 -3.38 -3.42 -2.61
N HIS A 54 -3.07 -2.30 -1.94
CA HIS A 54 -1.92 -1.48 -2.36
C HIS A 54 -0.57 -2.21 -2.35
N ASP A 55 -0.40 -3.15 -1.42
CA ASP A 55 0.75 -4.03 -1.29
C ASP A 55 0.48 -5.47 -1.77
N ALA A 56 -0.64 -5.72 -2.48
CA ALA A 56 -0.98 -7.06 -2.98
C ALA A 56 0.12 -7.62 -3.90
N GLY A 57 0.83 -6.78 -4.65
CA GLY A 57 1.97 -7.20 -5.46
C GLY A 57 3.16 -7.78 -4.67
N THR A 58 3.16 -7.72 -3.33
CA THR A 58 4.14 -8.41 -2.48
C THR A 58 3.80 -9.89 -2.22
N ALA A 59 2.57 -10.33 -2.53
CA ALA A 59 2.15 -11.72 -2.37
C ALA A 59 2.65 -12.61 -3.51
N ASP A 60 2.93 -13.87 -3.20
CA ASP A 60 3.46 -14.84 -4.17
C ASP A 60 2.52 -15.06 -5.37
N ILE A 61 1.20 -15.00 -5.15
CA ILE A 61 0.21 -15.19 -6.23
C ILE A 61 0.19 -14.02 -7.24
N TYR A 62 0.78 -12.87 -6.86
CA TYR A 62 0.86 -11.65 -7.65
C TYR A 62 2.33 -11.26 -7.94
N ASP A 63 3.26 -12.22 -7.87
CA ASP A 63 4.69 -12.00 -8.21
C ASP A 63 4.91 -11.96 -9.74
N GLY A 64 4.18 -11.10 -10.44
CA GLY A 64 4.32 -10.86 -11.87
C GLY A 64 5.55 -10.01 -12.24
N PRO A 65 5.76 -9.74 -13.54
CA PRO A 65 6.98 -9.08 -14.04
C PRO A 65 7.03 -7.56 -13.81
N SER A 66 5.92 -6.92 -13.46
CA SER A 66 5.81 -5.47 -13.23
C SER A 66 6.23 -5.09 -11.82
N ARG A 67 6.37 -3.79 -11.55
CA ARG A 67 6.62 -3.31 -10.18
C ARG A 67 5.49 -3.75 -9.24
N PHE A 68 5.78 -4.01 -7.97
CA PHE A 68 4.77 -4.50 -7.02
C PHE A 68 3.58 -3.54 -6.88
N GLU A 69 3.79 -2.23 -7.06
CA GLU A 69 2.70 -1.25 -7.04
C GLU A 69 1.72 -1.49 -8.20
N VAL A 70 2.23 -1.85 -9.38
CA VAL A 70 1.42 -2.14 -10.57
C VAL A 70 0.75 -3.50 -10.43
N GLU A 71 1.47 -4.52 -9.98
CA GLU A 71 0.90 -5.86 -9.73
C GLU A 71 -0.24 -5.80 -8.71
N GLY A 72 -0.11 -4.99 -7.65
CA GLY A 72 -1.19 -4.77 -6.69
C GLY A 72 -2.39 -4.03 -7.29
N ALA A 73 -2.14 -3.06 -8.16
CA ALA A 73 -3.19 -2.31 -8.85
C ALA A 73 -3.98 -3.23 -9.81
N ASP A 74 -3.26 -4.02 -10.61
CA ASP A 74 -3.83 -5.00 -11.54
C ASP A 74 -4.65 -6.06 -10.78
N ALA A 75 -4.14 -6.57 -9.65
CA ALA A 75 -4.86 -7.49 -8.78
C ALA A 75 -6.20 -6.91 -8.28
N ALA A 76 -6.23 -5.62 -7.89
CA ALA A 76 -7.47 -4.96 -7.49
C ALA A 76 -8.45 -4.81 -8.66
N ALA A 77 -7.95 -4.40 -9.83
CA ALA A 77 -8.78 -4.22 -11.02
C ALA A 77 -9.40 -5.54 -11.49
N GLU A 78 -8.62 -6.62 -11.53
CA GLU A 78 -9.11 -7.96 -11.84
C GLU A 78 -10.17 -8.41 -10.82
N PHE A 79 -9.90 -8.22 -9.52
CA PHE A 79 -10.81 -8.61 -8.44
C PHE A 79 -12.17 -7.90 -8.55
N LEU A 80 -12.18 -6.60 -8.81
CA LEU A 80 -13.38 -5.76 -8.89
C LEU A 80 -14.13 -5.99 -10.20
N THR A 81 -13.43 -6.06 -11.33
CA THR A 81 -14.04 -6.32 -12.65
C THR A 81 -14.72 -7.68 -12.69
N ALA A 82 -14.11 -8.71 -12.07
CA ALA A 82 -14.73 -10.04 -11.92
C ALA A 82 -16.05 -10.01 -11.13
N ARG A 83 -16.32 -8.92 -10.38
CA ARG A 83 -17.52 -8.67 -9.58
C ARG A 83 -18.44 -7.63 -10.22
N GLY A 84 -18.22 -7.31 -11.49
CA GLY A 84 -19.11 -6.46 -12.29
C GLY A 84 -18.89 -4.96 -12.09
N TRP A 85 -17.80 -4.53 -11.46
CA TRP A 85 -17.43 -3.12 -11.42
C TRP A 85 -16.95 -2.66 -12.81
N ASP A 86 -17.34 -1.45 -13.19
CA ASP A 86 -16.92 -0.85 -14.45
C ASP A 86 -15.57 -0.12 -14.33
N ALA A 87 -14.95 0.17 -15.47
CA ALA A 87 -13.65 0.85 -15.49
C ALA A 87 -13.70 2.22 -14.79
N VAL A 88 -14.81 2.94 -14.88
CA VAL A 88 -14.97 4.26 -14.22
C VAL A 88 -14.83 4.15 -12.70
N SER A 89 -15.34 3.08 -12.10
CA SER A 89 -15.23 2.83 -10.66
C SER A 89 -13.89 2.21 -10.26
N VAL A 90 -13.28 1.42 -11.15
CA VAL A 90 -12.00 0.72 -10.90
C VAL A 90 -10.78 1.64 -11.06
N ASP A 91 -10.79 2.52 -12.07
CA ASP A 91 -9.63 3.35 -12.43
C ASP A 91 -9.10 4.19 -11.25
N PRO A 92 -9.93 4.86 -10.42
CA PRO A 92 -9.43 5.61 -9.27
C PRO A 92 -8.76 4.73 -8.20
N ILE A 93 -9.22 3.48 -8.02
CA ILE A 93 -8.64 2.51 -7.08
C ILE A 93 -7.31 2.02 -7.61
N TRP A 94 -7.26 1.64 -8.89
CA TRP A 94 -6.03 1.23 -9.57
C TRP A 94 -4.99 2.36 -9.51
N GLU A 95 -5.38 3.59 -9.83
CA GLU A 95 -4.50 4.76 -9.81
C GLU A 95 -3.96 5.05 -8.40
N ALA A 96 -4.81 4.93 -7.38
CA ALA A 96 -4.37 5.10 -6.00
C ALA A 96 -3.29 4.08 -5.63
N ILE A 97 -3.53 2.81 -5.95
CA ILE A 97 -2.56 1.73 -5.67
C ILE A 97 -1.28 1.95 -6.46
N ALA A 98 -1.33 2.17 -7.77
CA ALA A 98 -0.13 2.32 -8.59
C ALA A 98 0.75 3.51 -8.16
N LEU A 99 0.15 4.55 -7.57
CA LEU A 99 0.83 5.78 -7.17
C LEU A 99 1.20 5.85 -5.68
N HIS A 100 0.89 4.83 -4.87
CA HIS A 100 1.05 4.91 -3.42
C HIS A 100 2.51 5.08 -2.95
N THR A 101 3.51 4.79 -3.79
CA THR A 101 4.95 5.04 -3.52
C THR A 101 5.48 6.32 -4.19
N SER A 102 4.62 7.12 -4.83
CA SER A 102 5.01 8.25 -5.70
C SER A 102 4.62 9.61 -5.10
N PRO A 103 5.39 10.15 -4.13
CA PRO A 103 5.11 11.44 -3.51
C PRO A 103 5.11 12.59 -4.53
N GLY A 104 4.17 13.52 -4.37
CA GLY A 104 3.99 14.68 -5.24
C GLY A 104 3.16 14.39 -6.50
N ILE A 105 2.93 13.11 -6.84
CA ILE A 105 2.09 12.68 -7.96
C ILE A 105 0.72 12.26 -7.44
N ALA A 106 0.65 11.32 -6.48
CA ALA A 106 -0.60 10.79 -5.94
C ALA A 106 -1.54 11.91 -5.45
N GLU A 107 -0.99 12.94 -4.81
CA GLU A 107 -1.74 14.07 -4.25
C GLU A 107 -2.43 14.93 -5.31
N ARG A 108 -2.10 14.76 -6.59
CA ARG A 108 -2.68 15.47 -7.75
C ARG A 108 -3.73 14.67 -8.50
N ARG A 109 -4.02 13.43 -8.08
CA ARG A 109 -4.88 12.48 -8.80
C ARG A 109 -6.23 12.22 -8.13
N GLY A 110 -6.66 13.16 -7.28
CA GLY A 110 -7.96 13.11 -6.60
C GLY A 110 -7.88 12.55 -5.17
N PRO A 111 -9.02 12.48 -4.46
CA PRO A 111 -9.03 12.17 -3.03
C PRO A 111 -8.50 10.78 -2.69
N VAL A 112 -8.87 9.73 -3.44
CA VAL A 112 -8.48 8.35 -3.11
C VAL A 112 -6.96 8.14 -3.23
N PRO A 113 -6.28 8.52 -4.34
CA PRO A 113 -4.81 8.45 -4.40
C PRO A 113 -4.12 9.33 -3.35
N HIS A 114 -4.63 10.53 -3.11
CA HIS A 114 -4.07 11.46 -2.13
C HIS A 114 -4.08 10.84 -0.72
N TYR A 115 -5.22 10.38 -0.26
CA TYR A 115 -5.37 9.92 1.13
C TYR A 115 -4.88 8.50 1.37
N LEU A 116 -4.82 7.65 0.33
CA LEU A 116 -4.07 6.39 0.41
C LEU A 116 -2.57 6.68 0.65
N ARG A 117 -2.00 7.58 -0.17
CA ARG A 117 -0.59 7.99 -0.03
C ARG A 117 -0.34 8.65 1.33
N ALA A 118 -1.28 9.45 1.84
CA ALA A 118 -1.19 10.06 3.16
C ALA A 118 -1.14 9.00 4.26
N GLY A 119 -1.97 7.96 4.19
CA GLY A 119 -1.92 6.84 5.14
C GLY A 119 -0.54 6.17 5.21
N VAL A 120 0.03 5.84 4.04
CA VAL A 120 1.40 5.32 3.91
C VAL A 120 2.43 6.32 4.45
N ALA A 121 2.27 7.61 4.11
CA ALA A 121 3.16 8.68 4.57
C ALA A 121 3.18 8.80 6.09
N ILE A 122 2.02 8.71 6.72
CA ILE A 122 1.89 8.85 8.17
C ILE A 122 2.52 7.65 8.87
N GLU A 123 2.35 6.44 8.34
CA GLU A 123 2.94 5.24 8.94
C GLU A 123 4.47 5.22 8.82
N PHE A 124 5.04 5.49 7.66
CA PHE A 124 6.50 5.44 7.44
C PHE A 124 7.20 6.81 7.53
N GLY A 125 6.46 7.85 7.88
CA GLY A 125 6.92 9.22 7.80
C GLY A 125 7.97 9.62 8.82
N SER A 126 8.39 10.89 8.70
CA SER A 126 9.32 11.49 9.64
C SER A 126 8.78 11.46 11.07
N ARG A 127 9.70 11.57 12.05
CA ARG A 127 9.32 11.69 13.47
C ARG A 127 8.32 12.84 13.72
N GLN A 128 8.48 13.94 12.98
CA GLN A 128 7.58 15.09 13.05
C GLN A 128 6.16 14.72 12.60
N LEU A 129 6.03 14.12 11.40
CA LEU A 129 4.72 13.71 10.87
C LEU A 129 4.06 12.65 11.76
N ARG A 130 4.82 11.66 12.23
CA ARG A 130 4.30 10.65 13.16
C ARG A 130 3.84 11.27 14.49
N ALA A 131 4.53 12.30 15.00
CA ALA A 131 4.10 13.01 16.21
C ALA A 131 2.76 13.74 16.00
N GLU A 132 2.54 14.33 14.83
CA GLU A 132 1.29 15.03 14.49
C GLU A 132 0.07 14.09 14.42
N TYR A 133 0.30 12.81 14.13
CA TYR A 133 -0.72 11.76 14.05
C TYR A 133 -0.65 10.73 15.19
N ALA A 134 0.08 11.03 16.27
CA ALA A 134 0.40 10.04 17.31
C ALA A 134 -0.84 9.33 17.90
N VAL A 135 -1.94 10.05 18.11
CA VAL A 135 -3.19 9.47 18.64
C VAL A 135 -3.81 8.48 17.64
N ALA A 136 -3.87 8.84 16.36
CA ALA A 136 -4.43 7.99 15.32
C ALA A 136 -3.55 6.76 15.07
N ILE A 137 -2.23 6.94 15.07
CA ILE A 137 -1.25 5.85 15.00
C ILE A 137 -1.44 4.89 16.17
N ALA A 138 -1.50 5.38 17.40
CA ALA A 138 -1.70 4.53 18.58
C ALA A 138 -3.02 3.75 18.52
N ALA A 139 -4.11 4.40 18.07
CA ALA A 139 -5.41 3.75 17.91
C ALA A 139 -5.41 2.69 16.80
N ALA A 140 -4.71 2.93 15.69
CA ALA A 140 -4.58 1.98 14.59
C ALA A 140 -3.69 0.79 14.98
N GLU A 141 -2.57 1.01 15.65
CA GLU A 141 -1.65 -0.03 16.13
C GLU A 141 -2.26 -0.90 17.24
N ALA A 142 -3.16 -0.34 18.06
CA ALA A 142 -3.93 -1.10 19.05
C ALA A 142 -4.92 -2.09 18.42
N GLN A 143 -5.48 -1.77 17.26
CA GLN A 143 -6.39 -2.64 16.52
C GLN A 143 -5.63 -3.62 15.61
N HIS A 144 -4.53 -3.16 15.02
CA HIS A 144 -3.74 -3.88 14.03
C HIS A 144 -2.25 -3.77 14.38
N PRO A 145 -1.66 -4.75 15.08
CA PRO A 145 -0.27 -4.70 15.52
C PRO A 145 0.72 -4.44 14.38
N ARG A 146 1.69 -3.54 14.61
CA ARG A 146 2.71 -3.08 13.62
C ARG A 146 4.04 -3.83 13.67
N SER A 147 4.37 -4.48 14.79
CA SER A 147 5.72 -5.01 15.05
C SER A 147 6.26 -5.86 13.89
N GLY A 148 7.44 -5.48 13.39
CA GLY A 148 8.14 -6.18 12.30
C GLY A 148 7.68 -5.81 10.89
N LEU A 149 6.85 -4.77 10.73
CA LEU A 149 6.38 -4.37 9.39
C LEU A 149 7.53 -4.00 8.46
N ASP A 150 8.45 -3.16 8.91
CA ASP A 150 9.51 -2.60 8.07
C ASP A 150 10.37 -3.72 7.48
N GLU A 151 10.81 -4.66 8.30
CA GLU A 151 11.62 -5.80 7.86
C GLU A 151 10.86 -6.75 6.92
N VAL A 152 9.56 -6.96 7.18
CA VAL A 152 8.72 -7.82 6.34
C VAL A 152 8.51 -7.20 4.97
N LEU A 153 8.06 -5.94 4.91
CA LEU A 153 7.72 -5.28 3.66
C LEU A 153 8.97 -5.11 2.79
N GLU A 154 10.07 -4.59 3.35
CA GLU A 154 11.33 -4.47 2.62
C GLU A 154 11.84 -5.85 2.17
N GLY A 155 11.74 -6.86 3.05
CA GLY A 155 12.16 -8.22 2.78
C GLY A 155 11.43 -8.83 1.57
N LEU A 156 10.10 -8.71 1.52
CA LEU A 156 9.27 -9.22 0.43
C LEU A 156 9.59 -8.52 -0.90
N VAL A 157 9.62 -7.18 -0.90
CA VAL A 157 9.89 -6.38 -2.10
C VAL A 157 11.30 -6.66 -2.64
N VAL A 158 12.31 -6.69 -1.77
CA VAL A 158 13.69 -6.99 -2.16
C VAL A 158 13.82 -8.43 -2.66
N ALA A 159 13.17 -9.40 -2.00
CA ALA A 159 13.24 -10.80 -2.42
C ALA A 159 12.68 -11.00 -3.83
N GLN A 160 11.52 -10.41 -4.14
CA GLN A 160 10.96 -10.44 -5.50
C GLN A 160 11.88 -9.73 -6.50
N ALA A 161 12.38 -8.55 -6.17
CA ALA A 161 13.25 -7.76 -7.05
C ALA A 161 14.62 -8.42 -7.31
N LEU A 162 15.15 -9.21 -6.38
CA LEU A 162 16.38 -9.98 -6.61
C LEU A 162 16.15 -11.14 -7.58
N ARG A 163 14.95 -11.75 -7.58
CA ARG A 163 14.56 -12.76 -8.58
C ARG A 163 14.21 -12.14 -9.93
N GLN A 164 13.59 -10.96 -9.91
CA GLN A 164 13.07 -10.24 -11.07
C GLN A 164 13.56 -8.78 -11.08
N PRO A 165 14.81 -8.50 -11.50
CA PRO A 165 15.42 -7.17 -11.40
C PRO A 165 14.65 -6.04 -12.08
N GLN A 166 13.82 -6.35 -13.08
CA GLN A 166 12.96 -5.39 -13.75
C GLN A 166 11.88 -4.77 -12.84
N LYS A 167 11.49 -5.44 -11.74
CA LYS A 167 10.52 -4.94 -10.76
C LYS A 167 11.03 -3.74 -9.95
N ALA A 168 12.34 -3.49 -9.95
CA ALA A 168 13.01 -2.51 -9.11
C ALA A 168 14.03 -1.66 -9.89
N GLN A 169 13.66 -1.24 -11.11
CA GLN A 169 14.48 -0.30 -11.87
C GLN A 169 14.57 1.06 -11.16
N ARG A 170 15.74 1.66 -11.13
CA ARG A 170 15.94 3.01 -10.58
C ARG A 170 15.65 4.07 -11.65
N PRO A 171 15.04 5.21 -11.30
CA PRO A 171 14.62 5.61 -9.95
C PRO A 171 13.28 4.97 -9.52
N SER A 172 13.25 4.33 -8.36
CA SER A 172 12.02 3.83 -7.69
C SER A 172 12.33 3.46 -6.24
N TRP A 173 11.32 3.44 -5.37
CA TRP A 173 11.48 3.03 -3.97
C TRP A 173 12.03 1.60 -3.85
N ALA A 174 11.46 0.64 -4.58
CA ALA A 174 11.96 -0.73 -4.63
C ALA A 174 13.42 -0.80 -5.16
N GLY A 175 13.76 0.01 -6.17
CA GLY A 175 15.13 0.11 -6.69
C GLY A 175 16.13 0.64 -5.67
N ASP A 176 15.73 1.60 -4.84
CA ASP A 176 16.56 2.14 -3.77
C ASP A 176 16.72 1.15 -2.60
N LEU A 177 15.70 0.37 -2.25
CA LEU A 177 15.81 -0.74 -1.28
C LEU A 177 16.82 -1.80 -1.73
N VAL A 178 16.75 -2.24 -2.99
CA VAL A 178 17.71 -3.21 -3.54
C VAL A 178 19.13 -2.64 -3.53
N ALA A 179 19.30 -1.35 -3.85
CA ALA A 179 20.60 -0.69 -3.79
C ALA A 179 21.16 -0.65 -2.35
N ALA A 180 20.33 -0.31 -1.37
CA ALA A 180 20.69 -0.29 0.04
C ALA A 180 21.09 -1.69 0.56
N ARG A 181 20.30 -2.72 0.23
CA ARG A 181 20.62 -4.11 0.58
C ARG A 181 21.99 -4.54 0.07
N ARG A 182 22.26 -4.30 -1.22
CA ARG A 182 23.55 -4.63 -1.84
C ARG A 182 24.71 -3.83 -1.25
N HIS A 183 24.48 -2.60 -0.81
CA HIS A 183 25.51 -1.81 -0.11
C HIS A 183 25.85 -2.45 1.24
N ASN A 184 24.84 -2.78 2.07
CA ASN A 184 25.05 -3.39 3.37
C ASN A 184 25.78 -4.74 3.30
N GLU A 185 25.45 -5.58 2.31
CA GLU A 185 26.12 -6.88 2.07
C GLU A 185 27.59 -6.74 1.68
N ARG A 186 27.99 -5.61 1.07
CA ARG A 186 29.38 -5.32 0.72
C ARG A 186 30.19 -4.83 1.92
N THR A 187 29.57 -4.08 2.83
CA THR A 187 30.24 -3.52 4.02
C THR A 187 30.45 -4.57 5.13
N LEU A 188 29.71 -5.68 5.09
CA LEU A 188 29.84 -6.81 6.02
C LEU A 188 30.87 -7.87 5.59
N ARG A 189 31.50 -7.72 4.42
CA ARG A 189 32.53 -8.61 3.88
C ARG A 189 33.91 -7.97 4.00
#